data_AF-A0A8S1ETY5-F1
#
_entry.id   AF-A0A8S1ETY5-F1
#
_cell.length_a   1.000
_cell.length_b   1.000
_cell.length_c   1.000
_cell.angle_alpha   90.00
_cell.angle_beta   90.00
_cell.angle_gamma   90.00
#
_symmetry.space_group_name_H-M   'P 1'
#
loop_
_entity.id
_entity.type
_entity.pdbx_description
1 polymer ?
#
loop_
_entity_poly.entity_id
_entity_poly.type
_entity_poly.pdbx_seq_one_letter_code
_entity_poly.pdbx_strand_id
1 'polypeptide(L)' 'MSGLLSRTVSQGNSVIRAFLNVRTPFTQEAAGFKVKSRLKLRCRSCYFTRVDGRLHVECHENPRHKAREIFDVKKLW' A
#
# COMPACT_ATOMS: atom_id res chain seq x y z
N MET A 1 -38.76 13.73 -38.25
CA MET A 1 -39.09 13.07 -36.96
C MET A 1 -37.92 12.20 -36.49
N SER A 2 -36.72 12.76 -36.36
CA SER A 2 -35.47 11.98 -36.20
C SER A 2 -34.58 12.45 -35.03
N GLY A 3 -34.90 13.58 -34.38
CA GLY A 3 -34.08 14.14 -33.29
C GLY A 3 -34.24 13.45 -31.93
N LEU A 4 -35.41 12.84 -31.65
CA LEU A 4 -35.68 12.19 -30.36
C LEU A 4 -34.93 10.86 -30.19
N LEU A 5 -34.75 10.11 -31.28
CA LEU A 5 -33.97 8.87 -31.29
C LEU A 5 -32.47 9.13 -31.15
N SER A 6 -31.95 10.22 -31.72
CA SER A 6 -30.53 10.56 -31.62
C SER A 6 -30.10 10.97 -30.20
N ARG A 7 -30.99 11.63 -29.44
CA ARG A 7 -30.74 12.03 -28.03
C ARG A 7 -30.78 10.86 -27.04
N THR A 8 -31.65 9.87 -27.26
CA THR A 8 -31.70 8.66 -26.41
C THR A 8 -30.49 7.75 -26.63
N VAL A 9 -30.02 7.63 -27.86
CA VAL A 9 -28.80 6.88 -28.20
C VAL A 9 -27.54 7.55 -27.64
N SER A 10 -27.42 8.88 -27.70
CA SER A 10 -26.26 9.59 -27.14
C SER A 10 -26.19 9.50 -25.61
N GLN A 11 -27.34 9.50 -24.93
CA GLN A 11 -27.43 9.36 -23.48
C GLN A 11 -27.18 7.91 -23.00
N GLY A 12 -27.53 6.89 -23.80
CA GLY A 12 -27.16 5.50 -23.51
C GLY A 12 -25.66 5.23 -23.62
N ASN A 13 -24.98 5.85 -24.59
CA ASN A 13 -23.54 5.69 -24.80
C ASN A 13 -22.68 6.27 -23.67
N SER A 14 -23.11 7.35 -23.01
CA SER A 14 -22.38 7.92 -21.86
C SER A 14 -22.46 7.02 -20.63
N VAL A 15 -23.60 6.37 -20.41
CA VAL A 15 -23.82 5.42 -19.30
C VAL A 15 -22.96 4.16 -19.48
N ILE A 16 -22.92 3.58 -20.70
CA ILE A 16 -22.09 2.40 -21.00
C ILE A 16 -20.59 2.69 -20.78
N ARG A 17 -20.12 3.89 -21.17
CA ARG A 17 -18.72 4.29 -20.93
C ARG A 17 -18.37 4.48 -19.46
N ALA A 18 -19.33 4.87 -18.62
CA ALA A 18 -19.10 5.01 -17.18
C ALA A 18 -18.88 3.65 -16.49
N PHE A 19 -19.53 2.59 -16.98
CA PHE A 19 -19.40 1.23 -16.44
C PHE A 19 -18.20 0.45 -16.98
N LEU A 20 -17.78 0.72 -18.21
CA LEU A 20 -16.57 0.12 -18.81
C LEU A 20 -15.27 0.84 -18.42
N ASN A 21 -15.36 1.88 -17.60
CA ASN A 21 -14.18 2.63 -17.19
C ASN A 21 -13.37 1.79 -16.18
N VAL A 22 -12.16 1.40 -16.58
CA VAL A 22 -11.21 0.66 -15.74
C VAL A 22 -10.89 1.52 -14.52
N ARG A 23 -11.48 1.18 -13.37
CA ARG A 23 -11.09 1.75 -12.09
C ARG A 23 -9.75 1.11 -11.72
N THR A 24 -8.66 1.83 -11.97
CA THR A 24 -7.36 1.46 -11.43
C THR A 24 -7.51 1.40 -9.91
N PRO A 25 -7.25 0.25 -9.25
CA PRO A 25 -7.33 0.19 -7.81
C PRO A 25 -6.31 1.19 -7.28
N PHE A 26 -6.79 2.15 -6.49
CA PHE A 26 -5.92 3.09 -5.82
C PHE A 26 -5.09 2.30 -4.80
N THR A 27 -3.88 1.90 -5.19
CA THR A 27 -2.95 1.22 -4.30
C THR A 27 -2.46 2.24 -3.29
N GLN A 28 -3.13 2.27 -2.14
CA GLN A 28 -2.67 3.04 -1.00
C GLN A 28 -1.33 2.45 -0.56
N GLU A 29 -0.24 3.18 -0.79
CA GLU A 29 1.08 2.78 -0.33
C GLU A 29 1.06 2.71 1.20
N ALA A 30 0.87 1.50 1.73
CA ALA A 30 1.09 1.25 3.13
C ALA A 30 2.59 1.42 3.38
N ALA A 31 2.97 2.46 4.13
CA ALA A 31 4.34 2.65 4.57
C ALA A 31 4.76 1.46 5.45
N GLY A 32 5.31 0.42 4.82
CA GLY A 32 5.81 -0.76 5.48
C GLY A 32 7.09 -0.49 6.28
N PHE A 33 7.71 -1.57 6.77
CA PHE A 33 8.99 -1.46 7.48
C PHE A 33 10.12 -1.06 6.53
N LYS A 34 10.91 -0.04 6.90
CA LYS A 34 12.14 0.26 6.18
C LYS A 34 13.21 -0.79 6.47
N VAL A 35 13.65 -1.53 5.47
CA VAL A 35 14.72 -2.52 5.62
C VAL A 35 16.06 -1.82 5.86
N LYS A 36 16.81 -2.23 6.89
CA LYS A 36 18.14 -1.70 7.24
C LYS A 36 19.05 -2.82 7.75
N SER A 37 20.34 -2.73 7.45
CA SER A 37 21.37 -3.61 8.01
C SER A 37 21.55 -3.41 9.51
N ARG A 38 21.53 -2.15 9.97
CA ARG A 38 21.64 -1.80 11.39
C ARG A 38 20.39 -1.08 11.87
N LEU A 39 19.73 -1.67 12.86
CA LEU A 39 18.57 -1.10 13.51
C LEU A 39 18.99 -0.22 14.69
N LYS A 40 18.26 0.87 14.90
CA LYS A 40 18.44 1.77 16.04
C LYS A 40 17.08 2.33 16.48
N LEU A 41 16.92 2.48 17.78
CA LEU A 41 15.78 3.18 18.35
C LEU A 41 15.99 4.69 18.14
N ARG A 42 14.93 5.38 17.70
CA ARG A 42 14.96 6.83 17.44
C ARG A 42 14.21 7.64 18.50
N CYS A 43 13.36 6.96 19.25
CA CYS A 43 12.39 7.52 20.16
C CYS A 43 12.26 6.64 21.41
N ARG A 44 11.66 7.15 22.48
CA ARG A 44 11.48 6.40 23.73
C ARG A 44 10.43 5.29 23.63
N SER A 45 9.45 5.48 22.77
CA SER A 45 8.38 4.52 22.44
C SER A 45 8.79 3.48 21.39
N CYS A 46 10.03 3.56 20.89
CA CYS A 46 10.57 2.61 19.92
C CYS A 46 11.10 1.39 20.67
N TYR A 47 10.74 0.18 20.24
CA TYR A 47 11.22 -1.06 20.86
C TYR A 47 11.62 -2.10 19.81
N PHE A 48 12.39 -3.10 20.25
CA PHE A 48 12.82 -4.22 19.42
C PHE A 48 11.88 -5.41 19.58
N THR A 49 11.50 -6.01 18.46
CA THR A 49 10.70 -7.24 18.41
C THR A 49 11.39 -8.24 17.48
N ARG A 50 11.38 -9.53 17.81
CA ARG A 50 11.76 -10.58 16.86
C ARG A 50 10.51 -11.16 16.20
N VAL A 51 10.48 -11.12 14.87
CA VAL A 51 9.41 -11.68 14.05
C VAL A 51 10.06 -12.49 12.93
N ASP A 52 9.65 -13.75 12.77
CA ASP A 52 10.16 -14.68 11.75
C ASP A 52 11.70 -14.78 11.72
N GLY A 53 12.34 -14.78 12.90
CA GLY A 53 13.79 -14.83 13.04
C GLY A 53 14.53 -13.51 12.72
N ARG A 54 13.82 -12.45 12.34
CA ARG A 54 14.41 -11.13 12.02
C ARG A 54 14.17 -10.13 13.15
N LEU A 55 15.14 -9.26 13.40
CA LEU A 55 14.94 -8.15 14.32
C LEU A 55 14.14 -7.03 13.65
N HIS A 56 13.12 -6.53 14.33
CA HIS A 56 12.25 -5.45 13.90
C HIS A 56 12.30 -4.32 14.94
N VAL A 57 12.18 -3.09 14.47
CA VAL A 57 11.92 -1.92 15.32
C VAL A 57 10.48 -1.50 15.08
N GLU A 58 9.69 -1.51 16.14
CA GLU A 58 8.32 -1.03 16.14
C GLU A 58 8.20 0.26 16.96
N CYS A 59 7.20 1.06 16.62
CA CYS A 59 6.87 2.29 17.31
C CYS A 59 5.37 2.56 17.10
N HIS A 60 4.65 2.80 18.20
CA HIS A 60 3.22 3.12 18.17
C HIS A 60 2.96 4.59 17.83
N GLU A 61 3.81 5.50 18.31
CA GLU A 61 3.65 6.94 18.10
C GLU A 61 4.02 7.39 16.68
N ASN A 62 5.11 6.83 16.13
CA ASN A 62 5.73 7.29 14.89
C ASN A 62 5.95 6.13 13.92
N PRO A 63 5.03 5.87 12.95
CA PRO A 63 5.16 4.76 12.01
C PRO A 63 6.40 4.87 11.12
N ARG A 64 6.95 6.08 10.92
CA ARG A 64 8.19 6.32 10.16
C ARG A 64 9.45 5.72 10.81
N HIS A 65 9.37 5.33 12.08
CA HIS A 65 10.47 4.66 12.79
C HIS A 65 10.51 3.15 12.56
N LYS A 66 9.44 2.58 12.00
CA LYS A 66 9.35 1.14 11.74
C LYS A 66 10.43 0.70 10.76
N ALA A 67 11.29 -0.21 11.21
CA ALA A 67 12.38 -0.74 10.42
C ALA A 67 12.56 -2.24 10.66
N ARG A 68 13.09 -2.98 9.67
CA ARG A 68 13.37 -4.41 9.83
C ARG A 68 14.78 -4.77 9.36
N GLU A 69 15.36 -5.80 9.96
CA GLU A 69 16.62 -6.38 9.53
C GLU A 69 16.48 -6.95 8.11
N ILE A 70 17.57 -6.93 7.35
CA ILE A 70 17.67 -7.60 6.06
C ILE A 70 17.40 -9.09 6.28
N PHE A 71 16.64 -9.70 5.36
CA PHE A 71 16.48 -11.14 5.39
C PHE A 71 17.79 -11.80 5.00
N ASP A 72 18.39 -12.53 5.92
CA ASP A 72 19.50 -13.40 5.58
C ASP A 72 18.97 -14.83 5.45
N VAL A 73 18.86 -15.27 4.20
CA VAL A 73 18.47 -16.65 3.89
C VAL A 73 19.49 -17.63 4.49
N LYS A 74 20.74 -17.19 4.68
CA LYS A 74 21.81 -18.04 5.20
C LYS A 74 21.71 -18.37 6.69
N LYS A 75 20.87 -17.67 7.46
CA LYS A 75 20.65 -17.93 8.89
C LYS A 75 19.56 -18.98 9.15
N LEU A 76 18.96 -19.55 8.10
CA LEU A 76 17.87 -20.53 8.19
C LEU A 76 18.33 -21.99 8.10
N TRP A 77 19.59 -22.24 7.76
CA TRP A 77 20.23 -23.54 7.60
C TRP A 77 21.57 -23.58 8.33
#